data_AF-A0A8K0RQL0-F1
#
_entry.id   AF-A0A8K0RQL0-F1
#
_cell.length_a   1.000
_cell.length_b   1.000
_cell.length_c   1.000
_cell.angle_alpha   90.00
_cell.angle_beta   90.00
_cell.angle_gamma   90.00
#
_symmetry.space_group_name_H-M   'P 1'
#
loop_
_entity.id
_entity.type
_entity.pdbx_description
1 polymer ?
#
loop_
_entity_poly.entity_id
_entity_poly.type
_entity_poly.pdbx_seq_one_letter_code
_entity_poly.pdbx_strand_id
1 'polypeptide(L)'
;MVLQRASSVRKQNTRFDIPEGRNLSDIDHHIAQSTDEREIKELKQQKRLLRNRQAALESRHRKKQQTERLEDEKKQHTALISDMEEELSGLSRRNEQLLLEKEEMIRSHTIETGELRKQISILTERAQRL
;
A
#
# COMPACT_ATOMS: atom_id res chain seq x y z
N MET A 1 -7.89 12.54 -33.67
CA MET A 1 -7.08 13.76 -33.89
C MET A 1 -6.05 13.88 -32.78
N VAL A 2 -4.80 13.50 -33.03
CA VAL A 2 -3.70 13.63 -32.06
C VAL A 2 -3.19 15.08 -32.12
N LEU A 3 -3.37 15.83 -31.03
CA LEU A 3 -2.78 17.15 -30.85
C LEU A 3 -1.25 17.02 -30.80
N GLN A 4 -0.58 17.31 -31.92
CA GLN A 4 0.85 17.56 -31.95
C GLN A 4 1.14 18.78 -31.08
N ARG A 5 1.66 18.54 -29.87
CA ARG A 5 2.22 19.59 -29.02
C ARG A 5 3.39 20.22 -29.76
N ALA A 6 3.26 21.50 -30.08
CA ALA A 6 4.33 22.32 -30.64
C ALA A 6 5.63 22.09 -29.86
N SER A 7 6.71 21.83 -30.59
CA SER A 7 8.04 21.58 -30.06
C SER A 7 8.48 22.74 -29.16
N SER A 8 8.58 22.46 -27.86
CA SER A 8 9.04 23.44 -26.88
C SER A 8 10.52 23.71 -27.12
N VAL A 9 10.85 24.89 -27.66
CA VAL A 9 12.22 25.40 -27.77
C VAL A 9 12.77 25.51 -26.34
N ARG A 10 13.55 24.51 -25.93
CA ARG A 10 14.31 24.58 -24.67
C ARG A 10 15.47 25.54 -24.89
N LYS A 11 15.43 26.68 -24.20
CA LYS A 11 16.54 27.63 -24.12
C LYS A 11 17.80 26.87 -23.70
N GLN A 12 18.90 27.03 -24.45
CA GLN A 12 20.22 26.53 -24.05
C GLN A 12 20.54 27.08 -22.66
N ASN A 13 20.65 26.20 -21.67
CA ASN A 13 21.02 26.57 -20.31
C ASN A 13 22.53 26.76 -20.26
N THR A 14 22.99 27.99 -20.51
CA THR A 14 24.31 28.38 -20.04
C THR A 14 24.33 28.26 -18.52
N ARG A 15 25.24 27.42 -18.02
CA ARG A 15 25.41 27.16 -16.59
C ARG A 15 25.74 28.49 -15.90
N PHE A 16 24.83 28.94 -15.04
CA PHE A 16 25.03 30.11 -14.20
C PHE A 16 25.38 29.60 -12.81
N ASP A 17 26.64 29.75 -12.42
CA ASP A 17 27.09 29.35 -11.09
C ASP A 17 26.74 30.44 -10.08
N ILE A 18 26.30 29.99 -8.89
CA ILE A 18 26.05 30.87 -7.75
C ILE A 18 27.31 30.80 -6.88
N PRO A 19 27.99 31.93 -6.63
CA PRO A 19 29.17 31.94 -5.78
C PRO A 19 28.85 31.37 -4.38
N GLU A 20 29.81 30.65 -3.79
CA GLU A 20 29.66 30.11 -2.44
C GLU A 20 29.39 31.23 -1.43
N GLY A 21 28.45 31.01 -0.51
CA GLY A 21 28.08 31.97 0.53
C GLY A 21 26.94 32.94 0.19
N ARG A 22 26.48 33.05 -1.07
CA ARG A 22 25.32 33.89 -1.41
C ARG A 22 24.01 33.20 -1.07
N ASN A 23 23.27 33.75 -0.10
CA ASN A 23 21.94 33.29 0.25
C ASN A 23 20.83 34.24 -0.24
N LEU A 24 19.57 33.83 -0.12
CA LEU A 24 18.41 34.61 -0.58
C LEU A 24 18.30 35.99 0.10
N SER A 25 18.67 36.08 1.38
CA SER A 25 18.65 37.31 2.17
C SER A 25 19.77 38.27 1.74
N ASP A 26 20.99 37.74 1.53
CA ASP A 26 22.13 38.53 1.09
C ASP A 26 21.90 39.12 -0.30
N ILE A 27 21.34 38.33 -1.22
CA ILE A 27 21.02 38.79 -2.57
C ILE A 27 20.00 39.94 -2.53
N ASP A 28 19.02 39.89 -1.63
CA ASP A 28 18.04 40.97 -1.48
C ASP A 28 18.66 42.26 -0.94
N HIS A 29 19.61 42.13 -0.03
CA HIS A 29 20.38 43.26 0.47
C HIS A 29 21.25 43.90 -0.64
N HIS A 30 21.97 43.08 -1.41
CA HIS A 30 22.82 43.57 -2.51
C HIS A 30 22.02 44.19 -3.66
N ILE A 31 20.83 43.67 -3.99
CA ILE A 31 19.94 44.28 -4.99
C ILE A 31 19.48 45.66 -4.52
N ALA A 32 19.21 45.84 -3.23
CA ALA A 32 18.74 47.11 -2.68
C ALA A 32 19.84 48.18 -2.60
N GLN A 33 21.10 47.76 -2.43
CA GLN A 33 22.25 48.67 -2.29
C GLN A 33 22.97 48.98 -3.59
N SER A 34 22.88 48.11 -4.60
CA SER A 34 23.57 48.32 -5.86
C SER A 34 22.89 49.39 -6.71
N THR A 35 23.68 50.26 -7.33
CA THR A 35 23.24 51.28 -8.29
C THR A 35 23.55 50.88 -9.74
N ASP A 36 24.25 49.77 -9.94
CA ASP A 36 24.59 49.26 -11.28
C ASP A 36 23.48 48.33 -11.80
N GLU A 37 22.85 48.73 -12.92
CA GLU A 37 21.81 47.94 -13.57
C GLU A 37 22.28 46.56 -14.03
N ARG A 38 23.57 46.39 -14.37
CA ARG A 38 24.11 45.10 -14.79
C ARG A 38 24.18 44.14 -13.62
N GLU A 39 24.74 44.58 -12.49
CA GLU A 39 24.83 43.79 -11.26
C GLU A 39 23.44 43.39 -10.74
N ILE A 40 22.48 44.32 -10.75
CA ILE A 40 21.09 44.05 -10.34
C ILE A 40 20.46 42.92 -11.19
N LYS A 41 20.75 42.88 -12.50
CA LYS A 41 20.24 41.81 -13.38
C LYS A 41 20.82 40.45 -13.01
N GLU A 42 22.12 40.38 -12.75
CA GLU A 42 22.79 39.14 -12.33
C GLU A 42 22.29 38.66 -10.97
N LEU A 43 22.17 39.55 -9.99
CA LEU A 43 21.63 39.23 -8.66
C LEU A 43 20.19 38.74 -8.72
N LYS A 44 19.32 39.36 -9.53
CA LYS A 44 17.95 38.87 -9.77
C LYS A 44 17.93 37.47 -10.37
N GLN A 45 18.85 37.18 -11.29
CA GLN A 45 18.99 35.85 -11.88
C GLN A 45 19.44 34.82 -10.84
N GLN A 46 20.45 35.14 -10.02
CA GLN A 46 20.90 34.29 -8.92
C GLN A 46 19.78 34.04 -7.90
N LYS A 47 19.00 35.06 -7.53
CA LYS A 47 17.82 34.94 -6.66
C LYS A 47 16.81 33.92 -7.20
N ARG A 48 16.52 33.99 -8.49
CA ARG A 48 15.59 33.06 -9.15
C ARG A 48 16.13 31.63 -9.13
N LEU A 49 17.42 31.45 -9.39
CA LEU A 49 18.07 30.14 -9.36
C LEU A 49 18.07 29.54 -7.94
N LEU A 50 18.36 30.33 -6.90
CA LEU A 50 18.27 29.89 -5.50
C LEU A 50 16.86 29.43 -5.14
N ARG A 51 15.82 30.21 -5.49
CA ARG A 51 14.41 29.80 -5.26
C ARG A 51 14.06 28.51 -5.98
N ASN A 52 14.52 28.34 -7.22
CA ASN A 52 14.28 27.11 -7.97
C ASN A 52 14.97 25.90 -7.33
N ARG A 53 16.22 26.07 -6.88
CA ARG A 53 16.96 25.02 -6.16
C ARG A 53 16.26 24.63 -4.86
N GLN A 54 15.80 25.62 -4.09
CA GLN A 54 15.04 25.40 -2.86
C GLN A 54 13.73 24.65 -3.13
N ALA A 55 12.93 25.11 -4.09
CA ALA A 55 11.68 24.46 -4.48
C ALA A 55 11.89 23.02 -5.00
N ALA A 56 12.99 22.77 -5.72
CA ALA A 56 13.36 21.44 -6.19
C ALA A 56 13.74 20.52 -5.02
N LEU A 57 14.50 21.02 -4.04
CA LEU A 57 14.85 20.27 -2.83
C LEU A 57 13.61 19.94 -2.00
N GLU A 58 12.73 20.91 -1.75
CA GLU A 58 11.47 20.71 -1.03
C GLU A 58 10.54 19.74 -1.77
N SER A 59 10.47 19.81 -3.10
CA SER A 59 9.71 18.86 -3.92
C SER A 59 10.25 17.43 -3.78
N ARG A 60 11.58 17.27 -3.87
CA ARG A 60 12.24 15.98 -3.64
C ARG A 60 11.99 15.45 -2.23
N HIS A 61 12.08 16.33 -1.23
CA HIS A 61 11.86 15.97 0.16
C HIS A 61 10.42 15.51 0.41
N ARG A 62 9.42 16.27 -0.07
CA ARG A 62 8.01 15.88 0.01
C ARG A 62 7.73 14.55 -0.69
N LYS A 63 8.28 14.36 -1.89
CA LYS A 63 8.12 13.11 -2.62
C LYS A 63 8.75 11.93 -1.87
N LYS A 64 9.93 12.12 -1.27
CA LYS A 64 10.59 11.13 -0.43
C LYS A 64 9.72 10.74 0.78
N GLN A 65 9.22 11.72 1.53
CA GLN A 65 8.34 11.44 2.66
C GLN A 65 7.07 10.70 2.24
N GLN A 66 6.48 11.06 1.09
CA GLN A 66 5.30 10.37 0.56
C GLN A 66 5.63 8.92 0.19
N THR A 67 6.76 8.66 -0.46
CA THR A 67 7.16 7.29 -0.80
C THR A 67 7.41 6.46 0.45
N GLU A 68 8.06 7.01 1.47
CA GLU A 68 8.30 6.33 2.76
C GLU A 68 6.97 5.97 3.45
N ARG A 69 6.00 6.90 3.51
CA ARG A 69 4.66 6.60 4.06
C ARG A 69 3.94 5.49 3.31
N LEU A 70 3.97 5.52 1.98
CA LEU A 70 3.35 4.48 1.16
C LEU A 70 4.00 3.11 1.35
N GLU A 71 5.33 3.07 1.55
CA GLU A 71 6.05 1.83 1.86
C GLU A 71 5.65 1.27 3.23
N ASP A 72 5.51 2.13 4.25
CA ASP A 72 5.06 1.74 5.58
C ASP A 72 3.61 1.23 5.57
N GLU A 73 2.69 1.94 4.92
CA GLU A 73 1.29 1.52 4.76
C GLU A 73 1.20 0.19 4.02
N LYS A 74 1.94 0.02 2.92
CA LYS A 74 2.00 -1.25 2.18
C LYS A 74 2.45 -2.39 3.08
N LYS A 75 3.49 -2.17 3.89
CA LYS A 75 4.02 -3.18 4.81
C LYS A 75 2.97 -3.57 5.85
N GLN A 76 2.27 -2.60 6.43
CA GLN A 76 1.19 -2.85 7.39
C GLN A 76 0.04 -3.64 6.76
N HIS A 77 -0.43 -3.25 5.58
CA HIS A 77 -1.49 -3.97 4.87
C HIS A 77 -1.07 -5.39 4.47
N THR A 78 0.18 -5.57 4.07
CA THR A 78 0.70 -6.91 3.73
C THR A 78 0.73 -7.83 4.95
N ALA A 79 1.12 -7.31 6.12
CA ALA A 79 1.07 -8.08 7.36
C ALA A 79 -0.38 -8.47 7.72
N LEU A 80 -1.31 -7.51 7.67
CA LEU A 80 -2.72 -7.76 7.96
C LEU A 80 -3.33 -8.82 7.02
N ILE A 81 -3.01 -8.76 5.72
CA ILE A 81 -3.47 -9.76 4.75
C ILE A 81 -2.95 -11.15 5.13
N SER A 82 -1.65 -11.26 5.46
CA SER A 82 -1.04 -12.52 5.87
C SER A 82 -1.73 -13.12 7.09
N ASP A 83 -2.03 -12.30 8.11
CA ASP A 83 -2.71 -12.74 9.33
C ASP A 83 -4.14 -13.23 9.01
N MET A 84 -4.87 -12.50 8.17
CA MET A 84 -6.22 -12.87 7.73
C MET A 84 -6.23 -14.16 6.90
N GLU A 85 -5.23 -14.36 6.03
CA GLU A 85 -5.08 -15.58 5.23
C GLU A 85 -4.82 -16.81 6.12
N GLU A 86 -4.01 -16.65 7.17
CA GLU A 86 -3.76 -17.70 8.15
C GLU A 86 -5.03 -18.04 8.95
N GLU A 87 -5.78 -17.03 9.39
CA GLU A 87 -7.04 -17.22 10.10
C GLU A 87 -8.08 -17.96 9.23
N LEU A 88 -8.23 -17.55 7.97
CA LEU A 88 -9.11 -18.23 7.01
C LEU A 88 -8.69 -19.69 6.80
N SER A 89 -7.39 -19.95 6.65
CA SER A 89 -6.87 -21.33 6.53
C SER A 89 -7.20 -22.16 7.78
N GLY A 90 -7.04 -21.58 8.96
CA GLY A 90 -7.38 -22.23 10.23
C GLY A 90 -8.87 -22.55 10.34
N LEU A 91 -9.74 -21.61 9.99
CA LEU A 91 -11.20 -21.79 9.99
C LEU A 91 -11.63 -22.85 8.97
N SER A 92 -11.06 -22.86 7.77
CA SER A 92 -11.36 -23.87 6.76
C SER A 92 -11.01 -25.28 7.24
N ARG A 93 -9.82 -25.48 7.83
CA ARG A 93 -9.42 -26.77 8.42
C ARG A 93 -10.36 -27.22 9.53
N ARG A 94 -10.74 -26.29 10.41
CA ARG A 94 -11.67 -26.59 11.51
C ARG A 94 -13.05 -27.00 10.99
N ASN A 95 -13.53 -26.34 9.94
CA ASN A 95 -14.80 -26.67 9.32
C ASN A 95 -14.76 -28.07 8.68
N GLU A 96 -13.68 -28.40 7.96
CA GLU A 96 -13.46 -29.73 7.40
C GLU A 96 -13.45 -30.82 8.48
N GLN A 97 -12.76 -30.58 9.60
CA GLN A 97 -12.77 -31.50 10.73
C GLN A 97 -14.19 -31.73 11.28
N LEU A 98 -14.96 -30.66 11.49
CA LEU A 98 -16.34 -30.76 11.99
C LEU A 98 -17.26 -31.50 11.02
N LEU A 99 -17.04 -31.35 9.71
CA LEU A 99 -17.79 -32.09 8.69
C LEU A 99 -17.49 -33.59 8.77
N LEU A 100 -16.22 -33.97 8.92
CA LEU A 100 -15.82 -35.37 9.08
C LEU A 100 -16.42 -35.98 10.35
N GLU A 101 -16.31 -35.28 11.49
CA GLU A 101 -16.90 -35.72 12.77
C GLU A 101 -18.42 -35.90 12.65
N LYS A 102 -19.10 -34.97 11.98
CA LYS A 102 -20.55 -35.07 11.71
C LYS A 102 -20.89 -36.28 10.84
N GLU A 103 -20.14 -36.53 9.77
CA GLU A 103 -20.38 -37.68 8.89
C GLU A 103 -20.14 -39.01 9.59
N GLU A 104 -19.14 -39.09 10.46
CA GLU A 104 -18.87 -40.27 11.28
C GLU A 104 -20.00 -40.52 12.27
N MET A 105 -20.48 -39.47 12.96
CA MET A 105 -21.62 -39.57 13.87
C MET A 105 -22.89 -40.06 13.16
N ILE A 106 -23.19 -39.51 11.97
CA ILE A 106 -24.33 -39.95 11.16
C ILE A 106 -24.18 -41.42 10.76
N ARG A 107 -22.98 -41.84 10.35
CA ARG A 107 -22.71 -43.25 10.01
C ARG A 107 -22.95 -44.17 11.19
N SER A 108 -22.37 -43.85 12.35
CA SER A 108 -22.52 -44.63 13.58
C SER A 108 -24.00 -44.80 13.96
N HIS A 109 -24.74 -43.69 14.01
CA HIS A 109 -26.17 -43.74 14.32
C HIS A 109 -26.99 -44.53 13.29
N THR A 110 -26.65 -44.44 12.01
CA THR A 110 -27.36 -45.18 10.96
C THR A 110 -27.19 -46.70 11.13
N ILE A 111 -25.97 -47.15 11.45
CA ILE A 111 -25.67 -48.56 11.71
C ILE A 111 -26.42 -49.03 12.95
N GLU A 112 -26.27 -48.33 14.07
CA GLU A 112 -26.92 -48.66 15.35
C GLU A 112 -28.45 -48.74 15.20
N THR A 113 -29.06 -47.75 14.54
CA THR A 113 -30.51 -47.74 14.28
C THR A 113 -30.93 -48.93 13.39
N GLY A 114 -30.07 -49.36 12.46
CA GLY A 114 -30.29 -50.56 11.67
C GLY A 114 -30.26 -51.84 12.50
N GLU A 115 -29.32 -51.96 13.43
CA GLU A 115 -29.19 -53.10 14.34
C GLU A 115 -30.36 -53.18 15.31
N LEU A 116 -30.74 -52.06 15.92
CA LEU A 116 -31.89 -51.97 16.82
C LEU A 116 -33.19 -52.38 16.12
N ARG A 117 -33.40 -51.94 14.86
CA ARG A 117 -34.57 -52.36 14.07
C ARG A 117 -34.60 -53.87 13.83
N LYS A 118 -33.45 -54.50 13.55
CA LYS A 118 -33.36 -55.96 13.40
C LYS A 118 -33.71 -56.67 14.71
N GLN A 119 -33.17 -56.21 15.83
CA GLN A 119 -33.47 -56.76 17.16
C GLN A 119 -34.96 -56.66 17.48
N ILE A 120 -35.57 -55.49 17.26
CA ILE A 120 -37.01 -55.27 17.44
C ILE A 120 -37.83 -56.23 16.58
N SER A 121 -37.47 -56.40 15.30
CA SER A 121 -38.17 -57.33 14.40
C SER A 121 -38.16 -58.76 14.95
N ILE A 122 -37.00 -59.25 15.39
CA ILE A 122 -36.84 -60.60 15.95
C ILE A 122 -37.68 -60.77 17.23
N LEU A 123 -37.61 -59.79 18.14
CA LEU A 123 -38.36 -59.84 19.39
C LEU A 123 -39.88 -59.81 19.15
N THR A 124 -40.32 -59.02 18.16
CA THR A 124 -41.73 -58.90 17.79
C THR A 124 -42.25 -60.22 17.21
N GLU A 125 -41.49 -60.85 16.30
CA GLU A 125 -41.83 -62.16 15.73
C GLU A 125 -41.95 -63.24 16.82
N ARG A 126 -41.03 -63.24 17.80
CA ARG A 126 -41.08 -64.17 18.93
C ARG A 126 -42.30 -63.94 19.81
N ALA A 127 -42.63 -62.68 20.11
CA ALA A 127 -43.79 -62.33 20.93
C ALA A 127 -45.12 -62.73 20.27
N GLN A 128 -45.21 -62.66 18.93
CA GLN A 128 -46.41 -63.06 18.19
C GLN A 128 -46.63 -64.59 18.09
N ARG A 129 -45.60 -65.39 18.40
CA ARG A 129 -45.66 -66.86 18.39
C ARG A 129 -45.97 -67.48 19.76
N LEU A 130 -46.09 -66.65 20.80
CA LEU A 130 -46.52 -67.02 22.15
C LEU A 130 -48.04 -66.82 22.29
#